data_AF-A0AAI9R5L7-F1
#
_entry.id   AF-A0AAI9R5L7-F1
#
_cell.length_a   1.000
_cell.length_b   1.000
_cell.length_c   1.000
_cell.angle_alpha   90.00
_cell.angle_beta   90.00
_cell.angle_gamma   90.00
#
_symmetry.space_group_name_H-M   'P 1'
#
loop_
_entity.id
_entity.type
_entity.pdbx_description
1 polymer ?
#
loop_
_entity_poly.entity_id
_entity_poly.type
_entity_poly.pdbx_seq_one_letter_code
_entity_poly.pdbx_strand_id
1 'polypeptide(L)'
;MESERMALAFGLVVCLIGASAALFMLSDGPEVGDSRTSEMLDPLMQDEGHDHRNASQHIMYTDNIQPVSFNELTAPGNAEVQVADSPDGKTYAYIAGWSEMHIVDVTNPANTTVTGVYYDPNTQVLDVKYLQYNSREYVIVQNQLVDPGAADPNVGEWEDPAQVTVTLVDVTDKSDPSWVDSWYDADHPSGPHNLYTHMIDNEWYIFVANPDYEACDVGQGDACGGITVAHLNFAGYGDLPRIVKLGEAEVSWESTLG
;
A
#
# COMPACT_ATOMS: atom_id res chain seq x y z
N MET A 1 -26.54 -52.64 -45.62
CA MET A 1 -27.39 -51.91 -44.64
C MET A 1 -27.14 -52.32 -43.19
N GLU A 2 -27.31 -53.58 -42.76
CA GLU A 2 -27.01 -53.99 -41.36
C GLU A 2 -25.50 -54.01 -41.06
N SER A 3 -24.68 -54.57 -41.95
CA SER A 3 -23.22 -54.63 -41.78
C SER A 3 -22.56 -53.24 -41.75
N GLU A 4 -23.05 -52.29 -42.54
CA GLU A 4 -22.54 -50.91 -42.58
C GLU A 4 -22.89 -50.14 -41.31
N ARG A 5 -24.09 -50.33 -40.77
CA ARG A 5 -24.50 -49.73 -39.47
C ARG A 5 -23.71 -50.32 -38.31
N MET A 6 -23.42 -51.62 -38.36
CA MET A 6 -22.61 -52.29 -37.35
C MET A 6 -21.15 -51.84 -37.39
N ALA A 7 -20.60 -51.61 -38.59
CA ALA A 7 -19.26 -51.04 -38.78
C ALA A 7 -19.17 -49.59 -38.27
N LEU A 8 -20.17 -48.76 -38.54
CA LEU A 8 -20.25 -47.38 -38.04
C LEU A 8 -20.39 -47.33 -36.50
N ALA A 9 -21.23 -48.17 -35.93
CA ALA A 9 -21.39 -48.27 -34.48
C ALA A 9 -20.09 -48.72 -33.79
N PHE A 10 -19.38 -49.70 -34.38
CA PHE A 10 -18.09 -50.14 -33.88
C PHE A 10 -17.02 -49.05 -33.99
N GLY A 11 -17.00 -48.31 -35.11
CA GLY A 11 -16.11 -47.16 -35.29
C GLY A 11 -16.35 -46.06 -34.25
N LEU A 12 -17.61 -45.76 -33.93
CA LEU A 12 -17.97 -44.78 -32.89
C LEU A 12 -17.46 -45.20 -31.51
N VAL A 13 -17.64 -46.49 -31.14
CA VAL A 13 -17.16 -47.02 -29.86
C VAL A 13 -15.64 -46.92 -29.74
N VAL A 14 -14.91 -47.25 -30.81
CA VAL A 14 -13.44 -47.13 -30.85
C VAL A 14 -13.00 -45.66 -30.70
N CYS A 15 -13.70 -44.73 -31.35
CA CYS A 15 -13.40 -43.30 -31.21
C CYS A 15 -13.64 -42.79 -29.79
N LEU A 16 -14.74 -43.22 -29.14
CA LEU A 16 -15.05 -42.84 -27.77
C LEU A 16 -13.99 -43.37 -26.79
N ILE A 17 -13.58 -44.64 -26.94
CA ILE A 17 -12.53 -45.22 -26.09
C ILE A 17 -11.19 -44.50 -26.31
N GLY A 18 -10.85 -44.17 -27.56
CA GLY A 18 -9.65 -43.40 -27.89
C GLY A 18 -9.65 -42.00 -27.28
N ALA A 19 -10.80 -41.31 -27.31
CA ALA A 19 -10.95 -39.99 -26.68
C ALA A 19 -10.83 -40.06 -25.16
N SER A 20 -11.42 -41.08 -24.52
CA SER A 20 -11.27 -41.31 -23.08
C SER A 20 -9.83 -41.57 -22.67
N ALA A 21 -9.11 -42.39 -23.45
CA ALA A 21 -7.70 -42.70 -23.21
C ALA A 21 -6.82 -41.46 -23.41
N ALA A 22 -7.10 -40.63 -24.42
CA ALA A 22 -6.42 -39.36 -24.63
C ALA A 22 -6.66 -38.39 -23.47
N LEU A 23 -7.90 -38.31 -22.94
CA LEU A 23 -8.21 -37.49 -21.77
C LEU A 23 -7.43 -37.96 -20.52
N PHE A 24 -7.31 -39.27 -20.33
CA PHE A 24 -6.57 -39.86 -19.21
C PHE A 24 -5.06 -39.63 -19.32
N MET A 25 -4.53 -39.59 -20.55
CA MET A 25 -3.12 -39.28 -20.82
C MET A 25 -2.82 -37.77 -20.74
N LEU A 26 -3.83 -36.91 -20.95
CA LEU A 26 -3.75 -35.47 -20.72
C LEU A 26 -3.93 -35.09 -19.25
N SER A 27 -4.55 -35.94 -18.44
CA SER A 27 -4.77 -35.66 -17.00
C SER A 27 -3.57 -35.98 -16.10
N ASP A 28 -2.52 -36.60 -16.64
CA ASP A 28 -1.30 -36.93 -15.89
C ASP A 28 -0.06 -36.38 -16.63
N GLY A 29 -0.06 -35.06 -16.82
CA GLY A 29 1.17 -34.33 -17.15
C GLY A 29 2.05 -34.31 -15.89
N PRO A 30 3.37 -34.57 -16.01
CA PRO A 30 4.23 -34.51 -14.85
C PRO A 30 4.24 -33.07 -14.35
N GLU A 31 3.79 -32.85 -13.11
CA GLU A 31 4.12 -31.62 -12.42
C GLU A 31 5.64 -31.51 -12.45
N VAL A 32 6.10 -30.46 -13.13
CA VAL A 32 7.51 -30.08 -13.15
C VAL A 32 7.88 -29.90 -11.68
N GLY A 33 8.66 -30.85 -11.17
CA GLY A 33 9.08 -30.85 -9.78
C GLY A 33 9.75 -29.53 -9.46
N ASP A 34 9.04 -28.68 -8.74
CA ASP A 34 9.63 -27.52 -8.13
C ASP A 34 10.59 -28.02 -7.04
N SER A 35 11.77 -27.45 -7.10
CA SER A 35 12.96 -27.86 -6.40
C SER A 35 12.81 -27.51 -4.93
N ARG A 36 12.42 -28.46 -4.07
CA ARG A 36 12.51 -28.34 -2.60
C ARG A 36 12.25 -26.91 -2.10
N THR A 37 11.22 -26.26 -2.61
CA THR A 37 10.71 -25.07 -1.96
C THR A 37 10.21 -25.59 -0.63
N SER A 38 10.83 -25.13 0.45
CA SER A 38 10.18 -25.22 1.75
C SER A 38 8.79 -24.67 1.50
N GLU A 39 7.76 -25.52 1.50
CA GLU A 39 6.39 -25.03 1.40
C GLU A 39 6.29 -23.94 2.46
N MET A 40 6.11 -22.70 2.00
CA MET A 40 5.95 -21.58 2.90
C MET A 40 4.64 -21.86 3.61
N LEU A 41 4.75 -22.40 4.82
CA LEU A 41 3.60 -22.62 5.67
C LEU A 41 2.94 -21.27 5.87
N ASP A 42 1.70 -21.16 5.42
CA ASP A 42 0.89 -19.97 5.64
C ASP A 42 0.88 -19.68 7.15
N PRO A 43 1.35 -18.49 7.59
CA PRO A 43 1.33 -18.13 9.01
C PRO A 43 -0.08 -18.19 9.63
N LEU A 44 -1.10 -18.02 8.78
CA LEU A 44 -2.48 -17.79 9.17
C LEU A 44 -3.31 -19.06 8.95
N MET A 45 -4.21 -19.36 9.89
CA MET A 45 -5.27 -20.32 9.64
C MET A 45 -6.36 -19.62 8.82
N GLN A 46 -6.48 -19.95 7.53
CA GLN A 46 -7.38 -19.27 6.58
C GLN A 46 -8.88 -19.62 6.76
N ASP A 47 -9.30 -20.17 7.90
CA ASP A 47 -10.72 -20.48 8.13
C ASP A 47 -11.48 -19.21 8.57
N GLU A 48 -12.63 -18.97 7.94
CA GLU A 48 -13.53 -17.87 8.28
C GLU A 48 -14.11 -18.13 9.69
N GLY A 49 -13.57 -17.46 10.70
CA GLY A 49 -14.08 -17.57 12.08
C GLY A 49 -13.03 -17.66 13.17
N HIS A 50 -11.74 -17.60 12.86
CA HIS A 50 -10.70 -17.44 13.88
C HIS A 50 -10.66 -15.98 14.41
N ASP A 51 -10.30 -15.83 15.67
CA ASP A 51 -10.13 -14.52 16.32
C ASP A 51 -8.72 -14.01 16.02
N HIS A 52 -8.62 -12.99 15.16
CA HIS A 52 -7.36 -12.30 14.82
C HIS A 52 -6.66 -11.66 16.04
N ARG A 53 -7.32 -11.59 17.19
CA ARG A 53 -6.71 -11.13 18.46
C ARG A 53 -6.16 -12.26 19.30
N ASN A 54 -6.50 -13.51 18.99
CA ASN A 54 -6.01 -14.67 19.71
C ASN A 54 -4.83 -15.28 18.94
N ALA A 55 -3.63 -14.81 19.28
CA ALA A 55 -2.39 -15.26 18.64
C ALA A 55 -2.24 -16.79 18.65
N SER A 56 -2.78 -17.52 19.63
CA SER A 56 -2.76 -18.99 19.69
C SER A 56 -3.55 -19.71 18.58
N GLN A 57 -4.37 -18.97 17.84
CA GLN A 57 -5.11 -19.48 16.67
C GLN A 57 -4.32 -19.32 15.37
N HIS A 58 -3.05 -18.88 15.42
CA HIS A 58 -2.15 -18.76 14.27
C HIS A 58 -1.07 -19.86 14.28
N ILE A 59 -0.69 -20.36 13.10
CA ILE A 59 0.22 -21.51 12.94
C ILE A 59 1.63 -21.18 13.46
N MET A 60 2.08 -19.94 13.26
CA MET A 60 3.38 -19.44 13.73
C MET A 60 3.29 -18.71 15.09
N TYR A 61 2.28 -19.03 15.90
CA TYR A 61 2.18 -18.50 17.26
C TYR A 61 3.43 -18.80 18.09
N THR A 62 3.82 -17.81 18.89
CA THR A 62 4.85 -17.96 19.90
C THR A 62 4.45 -17.15 21.14
N ASP A 63 4.80 -17.61 22.35
CA ASP A 63 4.53 -16.88 23.61
C ASP A 63 5.26 -15.53 23.72
N ASN A 64 6.19 -15.21 22.80
CA ASN A 64 6.88 -13.92 22.74
C ASN A 64 6.09 -12.79 22.04
N ILE A 65 4.88 -13.05 21.53
CA ILE A 65 3.96 -12.01 21.07
C ILE A 65 2.72 -12.06 21.94
N GLN A 66 2.50 -11.00 22.71
CA GLN A 66 1.30 -10.84 23.52
C GLN A 66 0.50 -9.64 23.01
N PRO A 67 -0.76 -9.82 22.60
CA PRO A 67 -1.66 -8.70 22.33
C PRO A 67 -1.99 -8.01 23.67
N VAL A 68 -1.63 -6.74 23.81
CA VAL A 68 -1.80 -5.97 25.06
C VAL A 68 -2.97 -4.99 24.97
N SER A 69 -3.07 -4.25 23.88
CA SER A 69 -4.13 -3.29 23.60
C SER A 69 -4.51 -3.31 22.12
N PHE A 70 -5.69 -2.78 21.81
CA PHE A 70 -6.16 -2.56 20.46
C PHE A 70 -6.87 -1.20 20.43
N ASN A 71 -6.40 -0.31 19.56
CA ASN A 71 -7.11 0.94 19.26
C ASN A 71 -7.82 0.71 17.94
N GLU A 72 -9.16 0.66 17.97
CA GLU A 72 -9.92 0.46 16.74
C GLU A 72 -9.79 1.69 15.86
N LEU A 73 -9.43 1.49 14.58
CA LEU A 73 -9.60 2.52 13.57
C LEU A 73 -11.10 2.63 13.26
N THR A 74 -11.61 3.86 13.09
CA THR A 74 -12.98 4.11 12.65
C THR A 74 -13.22 3.51 11.28
N ALA A 75 -12.20 3.53 10.42
CA ALA A 75 -12.20 2.89 9.10
C ALA A 75 -10.86 2.14 8.87
N PRO A 76 -10.78 0.84 9.21
CA PRO A 76 -9.53 0.08 9.14
C PRO A 76 -9.07 -0.11 7.68
N GLY A 77 -7.78 0.12 7.43
CA GLY A 77 -7.12 -0.09 6.14
C GLY A 77 -5.66 -0.47 6.31
N ASN A 78 -5.11 -1.16 5.32
CA ASN A 78 -3.70 -1.55 5.30
C ASN A 78 -2.92 -0.44 4.60
N ALA A 79 -2.11 0.29 5.36
CA ALA A 79 -1.41 1.45 4.84
C ALA A 79 0.05 1.47 5.30
N GLU A 80 0.35 2.22 6.34
CA GLU A 80 1.68 2.36 6.91
C GLU A 80 1.55 2.71 8.40
N VAL A 81 2.54 2.32 9.19
CA VAL A 81 2.71 2.80 10.55
C VAL A 81 4.11 3.37 10.71
N GLN A 82 4.19 4.58 11.24
CA GLN A 82 5.45 5.15 11.69
C GLN A 82 5.42 5.49 13.17
N VAL A 83 6.48 5.13 13.88
CA VAL A 83 6.66 5.45 15.29
C VAL A 83 7.80 6.44 15.44
N ALA A 84 7.58 7.53 16.17
CA ALA A 84 8.57 8.57 16.40
C ALA A 84 8.52 9.14 17.81
N ASP A 85 9.69 9.52 18.33
CA ASP A 85 9.81 10.31 19.55
C ASP A 85 9.48 11.77 19.26
N SER A 86 8.72 12.39 20.15
CA SER A 86 8.26 13.77 20.06
C SER A 86 9.03 14.68 21.05
N PRO A 87 9.20 15.98 20.76
CA PRO A 87 9.84 16.95 21.65
C PRO A 87 9.25 17.06 23.05
N ASP A 88 7.97 16.69 23.21
CA ASP A 88 7.29 16.65 24.51
C ASP A 88 7.72 15.47 25.41
N GLY A 89 8.63 14.62 24.92
CA GLY A 89 9.21 13.49 25.65
C GLY A 89 8.37 12.22 25.57
N LYS A 90 7.35 12.19 24.70
CA LYS A 90 6.51 11.02 24.44
C LYS A 90 6.89 10.36 23.11
N THR A 91 6.42 9.13 22.92
CA THR A 91 6.55 8.39 21.66
C THR A 91 5.15 8.21 21.06
N TYR A 92 5.00 8.56 19.78
CA TYR A 92 3.74 8.48 19.07
C TYR A 92 3.82 7.53 17.88
N ALA A 93 2.75 6.78 17.66
CA ALA A 93 2.50 6.03 16.43
C ALA A 93 1.53 6.81 15.55
N TYR A 94 1.92 7.04 14.30
CA TYR A 94 1.12 7.60 13.23
C TYR A 94 0.67 6.44 12.36
N ILE A 95 -0.63 6.19 12.34
CA ILE A 95 -1.22 5.01 11.72
C ILE A 95 -2.13 5.51 10.60
N ALA A 96 -1.74 5.20 9.37
CA ALA A 96 -2.58 5.46 8.21
C ALA A 96 -3.78 4.49 8.20
N GLY A 97 -4.95 5.00 7.80
CA GLY A 97 -6.21 4.25 7.69
C GLY A 97 -6.95 4.67 6.42
N TRP A 98 -8.22 4.32 6.26
CA TRP A 98 -8.98 4.79 5.10
C TRP A 98 -9.17 6.31 5.15
N SER A 99 -10.24 6.80 5.75
CA SER A 99 -10.56 8.24 5.76
C SER A 99 -9.86 9.02 6.88
N GLU A 100 -8.81 8.45 7.48
CA GLU A 100 -8.19 9.03 8.67
C GLU A 100 -6.74 8.56 8.87
N MET A 101 -5.95 9.41 9.52
CA MET A 101 -4.70 9.03 10.18
C MET A 101 -4.89 9.17 11.69
N HIS A 102 -4.60 8.11 12.43
CA HIS A 102 -4.60 8.13 13.90
C HIS A 102 -3.23 8.48 14.46
N ILE A 103 -3.22 9.30 15.51
CA ILE A 103 -2.04 9.64 16.29
C ILE A 103 -2.21 9.02 17.67
N VAL A 104 -1.40 8.01 17.99
CA VAL A 104 -1.54 7.20 19.20
C VAL A 104 -0.33 7.41 20.10
N ASP A 105 -0.54 7.82 21.35
CA ASP A 105 0.49 7.82 22.38
C ASP A 105 0.83 6.36 22.72
N VAL A 106 2.06 5.96 22.40
CA VAL A 106 2.61 4.62 22.63
C VAL A 106 3.80 4.64 23.59
N THR A 107 3.98 5.75 24.33
CA THR A 107 5.06 5.92 25.32
C THR A 107 5.09 4.77 26.32
N ASN A 108 3.90 4.32 26.75
CA ASN A 108 3.74 3.05 27.43
C ASN A 108 3.03 2.06 26.48
N PRO A 109 3.75 1.09 25.89
CA PRO A 109 3.14 0.14 24.96
C PRO A 109 2.09 -0.77 25.61
N ALA A 110 2.05 -0.85 26.95
CA ALA A 110 1.02 -1.59 27.67
C ALA A 110 -0.25 -0.77 27.96
N ASN A 111 -0.25 0.53 27.67
CA ASN A 111 -1.39 1.42 27.88
C ASN A 111 -1.36 2.56 26.85
N THR A 112 -1.75 2.23 25.62
CA THR A 112 -1.79 3.17 24.50
C THR A 112 -3.03 4.06 24.55
N THR A 113 -2.99 5.24 23.96
CA THR A 113 -4.17 6.12 23.86
C THR A 113 -4.19 6.90 22.56
N VAL A 114 -5.30 6.83 21.81
CA VAL A 114 -5.52 7.70 20.65
C VAL A 114 -5.58 9.15 21.12
N THR A 115 -4.61 9.95 20.70
CA THR A 115 -4.43 11.35 21.12
C THR A 115 -5.08 12.31 20.15
N GLY A 116 -5.11 11.96 18.86
CA GLY A 116 -5.82 12.73 17.84
C GLY A 116 -6.00 11.95 16.56
N VAL A 117 -6.81 12.52 15.68
CA VAL A 117 -7.18 11.93 14.38
C VAL A 117 -7.15 13.06 13.36
N TYR A 118 -6.39 12.88 12.29
CA TYR A 118 -6.50 13.70 11.09
C TYR A 118 -7.50 13.05 10.16
N TYR A 119 -8.58 13.76 9.83
CA TYR A 119 -9.66 13.23 9.01
C TYR A 119 -9.53 13.71 7.56
N ASP A 120 -9.48 12.75 6.64
CA ASP A 120 -9.44 12.96 5.20
C ASP A 120 -10.62 12.21 4.55
N PRO A 121 -11.83 12.79 4.54
CA PRO A 121 -13.08 12.07 4.28
C PRO A 121 -13.16 11.39 2.92
N ASN A 122 -12.38 11.87 1.97
CA ASN A 122 -12.57 11.59 0.56
C ASN A 122 -11.53 10.60 0.02
N THR A 123 -10.52 10.29 0.82
CA THR A 123 -9.37 9.52 0.39
C THR A 123 -9.10 8.37 1.34
N GLN A 124 -8.32 7.42 0.86
CA GLN A 124 -7.57 6.45 1.65
C GLN A 124 -6.21 7.06 1.99
N VAL A 125 -5.86 7.16 3.27
CA VAL A 125 -4.52 7.48 3.74
C VAL A 125 -3.70 6.19 3.65
N LEU A 126 -2.72 6.18 2.74
CA LEU A 126 -2.00 4.96 2.36
C LEU A 126 -0.57 4.92 2.87
N ASP A 127 0.04 6.09 3.10
CA ASP A 127 1.40 6.20 3.60
C ASP A 127 1.54 7.41 4.53
N VAL A 128 2.40 7.31 5.55
CA VAL A 128 2.70 8.38 6.50
C VAL A 128 4.21 8.50 6.74
N LYS A 129 4.72 9.73 6.72
CA LYS A 129 6.11 10.08 7.04
C LYS A 129 6.20 11.32 7.95
N TYR A 130 6.31 11.10 9.24
CA TYR A 130 6.73 12.01 10.31
C TYR A 130 8.08 12.63 10.05
N LEU A 131 8.14 13.94 10.31
CA LEU A 131 9.36 14.73 10.32
C LEU A 131 9.24 15.87 11.33
N GLN A 132 10.40 16.39 11.74
CA GLN A 132 10.50 17.50 12.66
C GLN A 132 11.30 18.64 12.03
N TYR A 133 10.86 19.88 12.26
CA TYR A 133 11.56 21.08 11.84
C TYR A 133 11.29 22.24 12.81
N ASN A 134 12.34 22.91 13.29
CA ASN A 134 12.24 24.05 14.21
C ASN A 134 11.28 23.85 15.40
N SER A 135 11.37 22.69 16.07
CA SER A 135 10.49 22.31 17.19
C SER A 135 9.00 22.20 16.85
N ARG A 136 8.67 22.20 15.56
CA ARG A 136 7.35 21.85 15.03
C ARG A 136 7.43 20.46 14.41
N GLU A 137 6.29 19.81 14.37
CA GLU A 137 6.17 18.41 13.96
C GLU A 137 5.16 18.30 12.84
N TYR A 138 5.51 17.50 11.84
CA TYR A 138 4.70 17.34 10.65
C TYR A 138 4.60 15.86 10.27
N VAL A 139 3.55 15.51 9.58
CA VAL A 139 3.41 14.23 8.90
C VAL A 139 3.09 14.50 7.45
N ILE A 140 3.83 13.85 6.56
CA ILE A 140 3.48 13.75 5.16
C ILE A 140 2.55 12.55 5.01
N VAL A 141 1.39 12.77 4.41
CA VAL A 141 0.39 11.76 4.09
C VAL A 141 0.38 11.58 2.57
N GLN A 142 0.44 10.34 2.10
CA GLN A 142 0.00 10.03 0.75
C GLN A 142 -1.43 9.52 0.80
N ASN A 143 -2.30 10.16 0.02
CA ASN A 143 -3.70 9.78 -0.06
C ASN A 143 -4.11 9.42 -1.49
N GLN A 144 -5.14 8.60 -1.63
CA GLN A 144 -5.75 8.22 -2.90
C GLN A 144 -7.27 8.30 -2.78
N LEU A 145 -8.01 8.83 -3.76
CA LEU A 145 -9.47 8.76 -3.71
C LEU A 145 -9.97 7.32 -3.61
N VAL A 146 -11.00 7.13 -2.78
CA VAL A 146 -11.73 5.88 -2.71
C VAL A 146 -12.57 5.73 -3.98
N ASP A 147 -12.59 4.53 -4.57
CA ASP A 147 -13.41 4.12 -5.73
C ASP A 147 -14.70 4.97 -5.94
N PRO A 148 -15.00 5.51 -7.14
CA PRO A 148 -16.19 6.32 -7.41
C PRO A 148 -17.54 5.67 -7.02
N GLY A 149 -17.59 4.36 -6.78
CA GLY A 149 -18.77 3.69 -6.22
C GLY A 149 -19.00 3.90 -4.71
N ALA A 150 -17.99 4.37 -3.98
CA ALA A 150 -18.01 4.66 -2.55
C ALA A 150 -17.56 6.09 -2.21
N ALA A 151 -17.00 6.84 -3.15
CA ALA A 151 -16.86 8.28 -3.06
C ALA A 151 -18.24 8.95 -2.99
N ASP A 152 -18.39 9.96 -2.13
CA ASP A 152 -19.53 10.86 -2.22
C ASP A 152 -19.56 11.44 -3.65
N PRO A 153 -20.67 11.31 -4.41
CA PRO A 153 -20.78 11.80 -5.79
C PRO A 153 -20.61 13.33 -5.94
N ASN A 154 -20.41 14.06 -4.83
CA ASN A 154 -20.04 15.47 -4.82
C ASN A 154 -18.52 15.73 -4.73
N VAL A 155 -17.70 14.68 -4.74
CA VAL A 155 -16.24 14.79 -4.63
C VAL A 155 -15.60 14.31 -5.93
N GLY A 156 -15.25 15.28 -6.80
CA GLY A 156 -14.30 15.16 -7.91
C GLY A 156 -14.56 14.09 -8.98
N GLU A 157 -14.68 14.52 -10.24
CA GLU A 157 -14.51 13.61 -11.40
C GLU A 157 -13.07 13.12 -11.50
N TRP A 158 -12.77 12.05 -12.25
CA TRP A 158 -11.42 11.46 -12.51
C TRP A 158 -10.32 12.46 -12.99
N GLU A 159 -10.65 13.74 -13.15
CA GLU A 159 -9.71 14.82 -13.50
C GLU A 159 -9.57 15.89 -12.41
N ASP A 160 -10.06 15.62 -11.20
CA ASP A 160 -9.85 16.48 -10.03
C ASP A 160 -8.42 16.27 -9.49
N PRO A 161 -7.59 17.33 -9.41
CA PRO A 161 -6.23 17.25 -8.87
C PRO A 161 -6.16 16.79 -7.40
N ALA A 162 -7.29 16.59 -6.71
CA ALA A 162 -7.35 15.95 -5.39
C ALA A 162 -7.18 14.41 -5.42
N GLN A 163 -6.89 13.79 -6.58
CA GLN A 163 -7.01 12.34 -6.75
C GLN A 163 -5.93 11.45 -6.17
N VAL A 164 -4.69 11.93 -6.16
CA VAL A 164 -3.60 11.34 -5.38
C VAL A 164 -2.67 12.46 -4.98
N THR A 165 -2.62 12.83 -3.70
CA THR A 165 -1.79 13.97 -3.27
C THR A 165 -0.82 13.58 -2.17
N VAL A 166 0.33 14.23 -2.20
CA VAL A 166 1.23 14.29 -1.06
C VAL A 166 0.77 15.48 -0.21
N THR A 167 0.17 15.19 0.94
CA THR A 167 -0.37 16.18 1.87
C THR A 167 0.57 16.37 3.05
N LEU A 168 0.83 17.62 3.43
CA LEU A 168 1.57 17.98 4.63
C LEU A 168 0.60 18.37 5.74
N VAL A 169 0.70 17.68 6.87
CA VAL A 169 -0.13 17.90 8.07
C VAL A 169 0.76 18.38 9.21
N ASP A 170 0.40 19.46 9.89
CA ASP A 170 0.99 19.90 11.15
C ASP A 170 0.39 19.06 12.28
N VAL A 171 1.25 18.36 13.01
CA VAL A 171 0.89 17.51 14.15
C VAL A 171 1.57 17.97 15.43
N THR A 172 2.00 19.24 15.49
CA THR A 172 2.65 19.80 16.68
C THR A 172 1.71 19.70 17.88
N ASP A 173 0.46 20.14 17.73
CA ASP A 173 -0.63 19.76 18.63
C ASP A 173 -1.24 18.44 18.15
N LYS A 174 -0.90 17.35 18.85
CA LYS A 174 -1.36 16.00 18.51
C LYS A 174 -2.88 15.86 18.57
N SER A 175 -3.58 16.72 19.32
CA SER A 175 -5.03 16.69 19.48
C SER A 175 -5.79 17.47 18.42
N ASP A 176 -5.10 18.33 17.66
CA ASP A 176 -5.66 19.17 16.60
C ASP A 176 -4.74 19.16 15.37
N PRO A 177 -4.55 17.99 14.72
CA PRO A 177 -3.76 17.92 13.51
C PRO A 177 -4.41 18.74 12.40
N SER A 178 -3.62 19.55 11.69
CA SER A 178 -4.16 20.50 10.72
C SER A 178 -3.42 20.45 9.39
N TRP A 179 -4.18 20.59 8.30
CA TRP A 179 -3.63 20.66 6.94
C TRP A 179 -2.74 21.89 6.77
N VAL A 180 -1.63 21.74 6.05
CA VAL A 180 -0.67 22.83 5.77
C VAL A 180 -0.50 23.08 4.27
N ASP A 181 -0.28 22.01 3.52
CA ASP A 181 -0.01 22.05 2.09
C ASP A 181 -0.38 20.72 1.42
N SER A 182 -0.56 20.73 0.11
CA SER A 182 -0.64 19.51 -0.68
C SER A 182 -0.02 19.71 -2.05
N TRP A 183 0.52 18.64 -2.59
CA TRP A 183 1.08 18.61 -3.93
C TRP A 183 0.50 17.44 -4.73
N TYR A 184 -0.05 17.78 -5.89
CA TYR A 184 -0.51 16.85 -6.91
C TYR A 184 0.53 16.80 -8.04
N ASP A 185 1.05 15.61 -8.33
CA ASP A 185 1.95 15.41 -9.45
C ASP A 185 1.15 15.12 -10.72
N ALA A 186 0.80 16.18 -11.45
CA ALA A 186 -0.16 16.11 -12.55
C ALA A 186 0.35 15.34 -13.78
N ASP A 187 1.66 15.34 -14.00
CA ASP A 187 2.32 14.68 -15.12
C ASP A 187 2.84 13.28 -14.78
N HIS A 188 3.01 12.97 -13.49
CA HIS A 188 3.42 11.65 -13.01
C HIS A 188 2.68 11.31 -11.71
N PRO A 189 1.39 10.90 -11.78
CA PRO A 189 0.62 10.63 -10.58
C PRO A 189 1.31 9.55 -9.75
N SER A 190 1.40 9.81 -8.45
CA SER A 190 1.99 8.84 -7.53
C SER A 190 1.10 7.62 -7.41
N GLY A 191 1.70 6.43 -7.31
CA GLY A 191 0.94 5.23 -6.98
C GLY A 191 0.52 5.23 -5.51
N PRO A 192 -0.23 4.23 -5.03
CA PRO A 192 -0.39 4.00 -3.59
C PRO A 192 0.96 3.58 -2.93
N HIS A 193 1.23 4.03 -1.69
CA HIS A 193 2.36 3.60 -0.84
C HIS A 193 3.79 3.70 -1.42
N ASN A 194 4.31 4.91 -1.58
CA ASN A 194 5.65 5.07 -2.14
C ASN A 194 6.40 6.31 -1.68
N LEU A 195 6.12 6.79 -0.46
CA LEU A 195 6.86 7.89 0.10
C LEU A 195 8.16 7.39 0.76
N TYR A 196 9.24 8.06 0.42
CA TYR A 196 10.48 8.01 1.18
C TYR A 196 10.94 9.43 1.49
N THR A 197 11.31 9.69 2.73
CA THR A 197 11.85 10.98 3.15
C THR A 197 13.32 10.86 3.49
N HIS A 198 14.09 11.87 3.10
CA HIS A 198 15.51 11.92 3.38
C HIS A 198 15.96 13.34 3.74
N MET A 199 16.86 13.47 4.70
CA MET A 199 17.44 14.75 5.08
C MET A 199 18.84 14.88 4.47
N ILE A 200 19.06 15.94 3.68
CA ILE A 200 20.35 16.27 3.07
C ILE A 200 20.68 17.71 3.47
N ASP A 201 21.86 17.93 4.05
CA ASP A 201 22.33 19.26 4.46
C ASP A 201 21.30 20.06 5.29
N ASN A 202 20.58 19.35 6.18
CA ASN A 202 19.55 19.90 7.06
C ASN A 202 18.27 20.39 6.35
N GLU A 203 18.05 19.94 5.12
CA GLU A 203 16.82 20.14 4.34
C GLU A 203 16.14 18.80 4.05
N TRP A 204 14.80 18.80 4.00
CA TRP A 204 13.98 17.61 3.83
C TRP A 204 13.59 17.40 2.37
N TYR A 205 13.86 16.21 1.86
CA TYR A 205 13.50 15.77 0.51
C TYR A 205 12.51 14.62 0.59
N ILE A 206 11.55 14.63 -0.33
CA ILE A 206 10.51 13.63 -0.49
C ILE A 206 10.77 12.95 -1.83
N PHE A 207 10.83 11.63 -1.81
CA PHE A 207 10.95 10.77 -2.97
C PHE A 207 9.63 10.02 -3.08
N VAL A 208 8.96 10.18 -4.21
CA VAL A 208 7.64 9.61 -4.47
C VAL A 208 7.78 8.69 -5.67
N ALA A 209 7.61 7.39 -5.48
CA ALA A 209 7.68 6.47 -6.61
C ALA A 209 6.42 6.58 -7.47
N ASN A 210 6.59 6.58 -8.78
CA ASN A 210 5.49 6.67 -9.73
C ASN A 210 5.51 5.40 -10.58
N PRO A 211 4.79 4.35 -10.17
CA PRO A 211 4.82 3.04 -10.85
C PRO A 211 4.03 3.06 -12.17
N ASP A 212 3.01 3.91 -12.31
CA ASP A 212 2.09 3.92 -13.46
C ASP A 212 2.60 4.75 -14.64
N TYR A 213 3.84 4.49 -15.05
CA TYR A 213 4.42 5.05 -16.27
C TYR A 213 4.30 4.05 -17.42
N GLU A 214 3.17 4.04 -18.13
CA GLU A 214 2.94 3.17 -19.29
C GLU A 214 3.43 3.78 -20.63
N ALA A 215 3.93 5.02 -20.61
CA ALA A 215 4.35 5.74 -21.82
C ALA A 215 5.81 5.47 -22.25
N CYS A 216 6.39 4.34 -21.83
CA CYS A 216 7.78 3.93 -22.12
C CYS A 216 7.84 2.87 -23.24
N ASP A 217 8.84 2.94 -24.13
CA ASP A 217 9.13 1.90 -25.11
C ASP A 217 10.17 0.91 -24.54
N VAL A 218 9.68 -0.07 -23.76
CA VAL A 218 10.50 -1.13 -23.12
C VAL A 218 11.45 -1.82 -24.12
N GLY A 219 11.06 -1.87 -25.41
CA GLY A 219 11.84 -2.48 -26.48
C GLY A 219 13.12 -1.74 -26.88
N GLN A 220 13.33 -0.51 -26.42
CA GLN A 220 14.54 0.29 -26.69
C GLN A 220 15.44 0.53 -25.46
N GLY A 221 15.08 -0.02 -24.30
CA GLY A 221 15.83 0.15 -23.06
C GLY A 221 15.41 1.36 -22.22
N ASP A 222 14.23 1.92 -22.48
CA ASP A 222 13.64 2.98 -21.67
C ASP A 222 13.13 2.40 -20.33
N ALA A 223 13.27 3.20 -19.27
CA ALA A 223 12.84 2.84 -17.93
C ALA A 223 11.32 3.08 -17.80
N CYS A 224 10.58 2.04 -17.45
CA CYS A 224 9.16 2.15 -17.12
C CYS A 224 9.03 2.39 -15.63
N GLY A 225 8.69 3.63 -15.25
CA GLY A 225 8.53 4.07 -13.88
C GLY A 225 9.58 5.09 -13.48
N GLY A 226 9.35 5.74 -12.35
CA GLY A 226 10.28 6.75 -11.86
C GLY A 226 10.05 7.15 -10.44
N ILE A 227 10.81 8.15 -10.03
CA ILE A 227 10.71 8.80 -8.74
C ILE A 227 10.61 10.30 -9.00
N THR A 228 9.55 10.93 -8.49
CA THR A 228 9.55 12.38 -8.37
C THR A 228 10.24 12.77 -7.08
N VAL A 229 11.13 13.76 -7.19
CA VAL A 229 11.84 14.35 -6.06
C VAL A 229 11.23 15.72 -5.77
N ALA A 230 10.77 15.91 -4.53
CA ALA A 230 10.30 17.19 -4.04
C ALA A 230 11.13 17.65 -2.83
N HIS A 231 11.30 18.96 -2.69
CA HIS A 231 11.87 19.61 -1.52
C HIS A 231 10.76 20.10 -0.61
N LEU A 232 10.88 19.83 0.69
CA LEU A 232 10.04 20.45 1.70
C LEU A 232 10.67 21.76 2.16
N ASN A 233 10.26 22.84 1.53
CA ASN A 233 10.82 24.16 1.76
C ASN A 233 10.15 24.87 2.93
N PHE A 234 10.85 24.97 4.06
CA PHE A 234 10.38 25.68 5.25
C PHE A 234 10.72 27.18 5.26
N ALA A 235 11.65 27.64 4.43
CA ALA A 235 12.19 29.00 4.48
C ALA A 235 11.62 29.95 3.41
N GLY A 236 11.02 29.41 2.34
CA GLY A 236 10.64 30.16 1.15
C GLY A 236 9.46 31.13 1.32
N TYR A 237 8.56 30.88 2.28
CA TYR A 237 7.27 31.57 2.38
C TYR A 237 6.93 32.06 3.80
N GLY A 238 7.90 32.64 4.50
CA GLY A 238 7.66 33.24 5.83
C GLY A 238 7.29 32.20 6.89
N ASP A 239 8.09 31.13 6.99
CA ASP A 239 7.93 29.98 7.90
C ASP A 239 6.74 29.06 7.62
N LEU A 240 5.99 29.26 6.53
CA LEU A 240 5.00 28.31 6.03
C LEU A 240 5.68 27.26 5.14
N PRO A 241 5.73 25.97 5.55
CA PRO A 241 6.34 24.95 4.72
C PRO A 241 5.53 24.68 3.46
N ARG A 242 6.25 24.43 2.36
CA ARG A 242 5.69 24.07 1.06
C ARG A 242 6.40 22.88 0.45
N ILE A 243 5.64 22.02 -0.21
CA ILE A 243 6.19 20.94 -1.03
C ILE A 243 6.50 21.52 -2.42
N VAL A 244 7.75 21.40 -2.86
CA VAL A 244 8.23 21.95 -4.13
C VAL A 244 8.87 20.86 -4.96
N LYS A 245 8.22 20.45 -6.06
CA LYS A 245 8.80 19.53 -7.05
C LYS A 245 10.13 20.08 -7.57
N LEU A 246 11.18 19.26 -7.50
CA LEU A 246 12.52 19.58 -8.01
C LEU A 246 12.79 18.98 -9.37
N GLY A 247 12.26 17.78 -9.60
CA GLY A 247 12.49 17.02 -10.83
C GLY A 247 12.15 15.56 -10.65
N GLU A 248 12.49 14.78 -11.67
CA GLU A 248 12.14 13.37 -11.80
C GLU A 248 13.35 12.56 -12.22
N ALA A 249 13.34 11.29 -11.87
CA ALA A 249 14.30 10.31 -12.37
C ALA A 249 13.55 9.06 -12.83
N GLU A 250 13.82 8.60 -14.04
CA GLU A 250 13.29 7.33 -14.54
C GLU A 250 14.08 6.17 -13.94
N VAL A 251 13.36 5.12 -13.55
CA VAL A 251 13.91 3.90 -12.94
C VAL A 251 13.42 2.70 -13.74
N SER A 252 14.35 1.90 -14.25
CA SER A 252 13.99 0.62 -14.88
C SER A 252 13.62 -0.36 -13.77
N TRP A 253 12.31 -0.56 -13.52
CA TRP A 253 11.86 -1.50 -12.48
C TRP A 253 12.40 -2.92 -12.70
N GLU A 254 12.59 -3.34 -13.96
CA GLU A 254 13.22 -4.63 -14.30
C GLU A 254 14.64 -4.80 -13.72
N SER A 255 15.33 -3.68 -13.44
CA SER A 255 16.67 -3.67 -12.86
C SER A 255 16.70 -3.47 -11.33
N THR A 256 15.54 -3.24 -10.72
CA THR A 256 15.37 -3.10 -9.27
C THR A 256 14.81 -4.39 -8.67
N LEU A 257 15.16 -4.72 -7.43
CA LEU A 257 14.86 -6.02 -6.82
C LEU A 257 13.42 -6.21 -6.31
N GLY A 258 12.49 -5.29 -6.63
CA GLY A 258 11.18 -5.23 -5.98
C GLY A 258 11.30 -4.68 -4.57
#